data_AF-A0A818C609-F1
#
_entry.id   AF-A0A818C609-F1
#
_cell.length_a   1.000
_cell.length_b   1.000
_cell.length_c   1.000
_cell.angle_alpha   90.00
_cell.angle_beta   90.00
_cell.angle_gamma   90.00
#
_symmetry.space_group_name_H-M   'P 1'
#
loop_
_entity.id
_entity.type
_entity.pdbx_description
1 polymer ?
#
loop_
_entity_poly.entity_id
_entity_poly.type
_entity_poly.pdbx_seq_one_letter_code
_entity_poly.pdbx_strand_id
1 'polypeptide(L)'
;MKRPISQHIQSCLLCQQHNINRSKKPGRLQPISTSEGLFQMIGIDYCGPFKQTPSDREHNNWDEYLLPIIFAYNTGIHATTQYSPYQLQFGREPRLPTDEPSTSFIFNKPIGYYDQLKKSSLIIQRQAHGHIIYRQR
;
A
#
# COMPACT_ATOMS: atom_id res chain seq x y z
N MET A 1 -36.38 15.87 -38.08
CA MET A 1 -36.97 15.97 -36.73
C MET A 1 -36.01 15.61 -35.58
N LYS A 2 -35.12 14.60 -35.69
CA LYS A 2 -34.20 14.20 -34.60
C LYS A 2 -33.09 15.22 -34.25
N ARG A 3 -32.53 15.93 -35.25
CA ARG A 3 -31.44 16.90 -35.06
C ARG A 3 -31.80 18.08 -34.15
N PRO A 4 -32.93 18.80 -34.36
CA PRO A 4 -33.33 19.92 -33.49
C PRO A 4 -33.54 19.50 -32.03
N ILE A 5 -34.16 18.33 -31.82
CA ILE A 5 -34.38 17.77 -30.49
C ILE A 5 -33.03 17.46 -29.82
N SER A 6 -32.10 16.84 -30.55
CA SER A 6 -30.76 16.57 -30.03
C SER A 6 -29.99 17.84 -29.69
N GLN A 7 -30.10 18.90 -30.49
CA GLN A 7 -29.47 20.19 -30.22
C GLN A 7 -30.06 20.86 -28.98
N HIS A 8 -31.38 20.82 -28.82
CA HIS A 8 -32.05 21.33 -27.62
C HIS A 8 -31.68 20.55 -26.36
N ILE A 9 -31.62 19.22 -26.43
CA ILE A 9 -31.17 18.39 -25.30
C ILE A 9 -29.71 18.68 -24.94
N GLN A 10 -28.85 18.91 -25.94
CA GLN A 10 -27.46 19.27 -25.71
C GLN A 10 -27.27 20.69 -25.15
N SER A 11 -28.16 21.64 -25.43
CA SER A 11 -28.06 23.01 -24.91
C SER A 11 -28.83 23.26 -23.60
N CYS A 12 -29.76 22.38 -23.22
CA CYS A 12 -30.57 22.54 -22.01
C CYS A 12 -29.91 21.96 -20.75
N LEU A 13 -29.56 22.83 -19.78
CA LEU A 13 -28.95 22.42 -18.51
C LEU A 13 -29.84 21.47 -17.69
N LEU A 14 -31.16 21.71 -17.65
CA LEU A 14 -32.11 20.85 -16.95
C LEU A 14 -32.11 19.43 -17.54
N CYS A 15 -32.04 19.32 -18.88
CA CYS A 15 -31.93 18.03 -19.55
C CYS A 15 -30.59 17.35 -19.27
N GLN A 16 -29.48 18.09 -19.22
CA GLN A 16 -28.16 17.51 -18.92
C GLN A 16 -28.06 17.00 -17.47
N GLN A 17 -28.70 17.67 -16.52
CA GLN A 17 -28.68 17.27 -15.11
C GLN A 17 -29.58 16.06 -14.81
N HIS A 18 -30.73 15.93 -15.49
CA HIS A 18 -31.73 14.91 -15.18
C HIS A 18 -31.73 13.72 -16.14
N ASN A 19 -31.17 13.84 -17.35
CA ASN A 19 -31.05 12.68 -18.22
C ASN A 19 -30.01 11.71 -17.70
N ILE A 20 -30.42 10.45 -17.59
CA ILE A 20 -29.52 9.35 -17.26
C ILE A 20 -28.49 9.22 -18.38
N ASN A 21 -27.22 9.41 -18.05
CA ASN A 21 -26.14 9.16 -18.97
C ASN A 21 -26.08 7.66 -19.29
N ARG A 22 -26.46 7.28 -20.53
CA ARG A 22 -26.38 5.90 -21.04
C ARG A 22 -25.03 5.60 -21.68
N SER A 23 -24.01 6.44 -21.44
CA SER A 23 -22.65 6.11 -21.82
C SER A 23 -22.27 4.74 -21.26
N LYS A 24 -21.47 4.00 -22.01
CA LYS A 24 -20.90 2.77 -21.49
C LYS A 24 -20.14 3.12 -20.22
N LYS A 25 -20.29 2.28 -19.19
CA LYS A 25 -19.48 2.41 -17.98
C LYS A 25 -17.99 2.47 -18.41
N PRO A 26 -17.17 3.29 -17.73
CA PRO A 26 -15.72 3.27 -17.95
C PRO A 26 -15.18 1.85 -17.98
N GLY A 27 -14.09 1.64 -18.71
CA GLY A 27 -13.45 0.33 -18.81
C GLY A 27 -13.02 -0.22 -17.45
N ARG A 28 -12.39 -1.40 -17.45
CA ARG A 28 -11.84 -1.98 -16.22
C ARG A 28 -10.79 -1.03 -15.62
N LEU A 29 -10.73 -1.03 -14.29
CA LEU A 29 -9.66 -0.33 -13.56
C LEU A 29 -8.30 -0.79 -14.11
N GLN A 30 -7.44 0.18 -14.41
CA GLN A 30 -6.07 -0.09 -14.82
C GLN A 30 -5.19 -0.17 -13.57
N PRO A 31 -4.25 -1.12 -13.49
CA PRO A 31 -3.31 -1.18 -12.38
C PRO A 31 -2.52 0.13 -12.26
N ILE A 32 -2.26 0.55 -11.03
CA ILE A 32 -1.30 1.62 -10.76
C ILE A 32 0.10 1.05 -11.01
N SER A 33 0.93 1.78 -11.76
CA SER A 33 2.32 1.39 -12.01
C SER A 33 3.06 1.16 -10.70
N THR A 34 3.71 0.00 -10.56
CA THR A 34 4.56 -0.31 -9.41
C THR A 34 5.73 0.67 -9.33
N SER A 35 5.98 1.25 -8.15
CA SER A 35 7.12 2.14 -7.94
C SER A 35 8.45 1.38 -8.02
N GLU A 36 9.48 2.01 -8.58
CA GLU A 36 10.82 1.43 -8.72
C GLU A 36 11.69 1.62 -7.47
N GLY A 37 11.31 2.54 -6.58
CA GLY A 37 12.06 2.87 -5.38
C GLY A 37 11.16 3.17 -4.19
N LEU A 38 11.76 3.10 -3.00
CA LEU A 38 11.08 3.43 -1.75
C LEU A 38 10.66 4.90 -1.72
N PHE A 39 9.51 5.18 -1.10
CA PHE A 39 8.97 6.53 -0.89
C PHE A 39 8.66 7.34 -2.16
N GLN A 40 8.66 6.71 -3.34
CA GLN A 40 8.23 7.36 -4.59
C GLN A 40 6.71 7.56 -4.66
N MET A 41 5.96 6.70 -3.97
CA MET A 41 4.51 6.72 -3.92
C MET A 41 4.04 6.47 -2.49
N ILE A 42 3.13 7.30 -2.01
CA ILE A 42 2.47 7.14 -0.71
C ILE A 42 0.97 7.11 -0.97
N GLY A 43 0.32 6.00 -0.62
CA GLY A 43 -1.12 5.90 -0.56
C GLY A 43 -1.60 6.28 0.84
N ILE A 44 -2.48 7.27 0.94
CA ILE A 44 -3.10 7.69 2.21
C ILE A 44 -4.61 7.54 2.04
N ASP A 45 -5.25 6.95 3.03
CA ASP A 45 -6.71 6.82 3.09
C ASP A 45 -7.18 7.08 4.53
N TYR A 46 -8.44 7.50 4.66
CA TYR A 46 -9.09 7.68 5.97
C TYR A 46 -9.96 6.46 6.26
N CYS A 47 -9.67 5.76 7.35
CA CYS A 47 -10.53 4.68 7.81
C CYS A 47 -11.50 5.21 8.87
N GLY A 48 -12.80 5.21 8.56
CA GLY A 48 -13.85 5.59 9.51
C GLY A 48 -15.11 6.15 8.85
N PRO A 49 -16.11 6.56 9.65
CA PRO A 49 -16.15 6.47 11.11
C PRO A 49 -16.35 5.03 11.61
N PHE A 50 -15.67 4.64 12.69
CA PHE A 50 -15.88 3.34 13.31
C PHE A 50 -17.09 3.37 14.25
N LYS A 51 -17.81 2.24 14.38
CA LYS A 51 -18.95 2.13 15.28
C LYS A 51 -18.46 2.16 16.73
N GLN A 52 -19.02 3.05 17.54
CA GLN A 52 -18.83 3.01 18.99
C GLN A 52 -19.52 1.76 19.55
N THR A 53 -18.86 1.06 20.45
CA THR A 53 -19.49 -0.06 21.16
C THR A 53 -20.33 0.49 22.31
N PRO A 54 -21.46 -0.16 22.68
CA PRO A 54 -22.32 0.32 23.77
C PRO A 54 -21.63 0.43 25.14
N SER A 55 -20.49 -0.27 25.31
CA SER A 55 -19.64 -0.24 26.51
C SER A 55 -18.57 0.85 26.39
N ASP A 56 -19.03 2.08 26.15
CA ASP A 56 -18.27 3.23 25.65
C ASP A 56 -17.21 3.80 26.63
N ARG A 57 -17.00 3.17 27.79
CA ARG A 57 -15.96 3.60 28.76
C ARG A 57 -14.65 2.80 28.69
N GLU A 58 -14.66 1.61 28.10
CA GLU A 58 -13.51 0.69 28.16
C GLU A 58 -13.06 0.15 26.79
N HIS A 59 -13.87 0.29 25.73
CA HIS A 59 -13.64 -0.38 24.44
C HIS A 59 -13.31 0.57 23.28
N ASN A 60 -12.87 1.79 23.59
CA ASN A 60 -12.44 2.79 22.60
C ASN A 60 -10.92 3.00 22.61
N ASN A 61 -10.16 2.02 23.11
CA ASN A 61 -8.71 2.03 23.28
C ASN A 61 -7.96 1.43 22.08
N TRP A 62 -8.53 1.54 20.87
CA TRP A 62 -7.92 1.02 19.65
C TRP A 62 -6.53 1.61 19.38
N ASP A 63 -6.30 2.83 19.86
CA ASP A 63 -5.03 3.55 19.83
C ASP A 63 -3.94 2.85 20.65
N GLU A 64 -4.27 2.22 21.78
CA GLU A 64 -3.32 1.40 22.57
C GLU A 64 -2.81 0.19 21.77
N TYR A 65 -3.65 -0.36 20.87
CA TYR A 65 -3.31 -1.50 20.03
C TYR A 65 -2.67 -1.12 18.69
N LEU A 66 -2.58 0.17 18.34
CA LEU A 66 -1.98 0.58 17.07
C LEU A 66 -0.53 0.13 16.93
N LEU A 67 0.28 0.36 17.96
CA LEU A 67 1.70 0.00 17.93
C LEU A 67 1.92 -1.51 17.70
N PRO A 68 1.29 -2.43 18.47
CA PRO A 68 1.44 -3.86 18.20
C PRO A 68 0.88 -4.29 16.85
N ILE A 69 -0.22 -3.68 16.36
CA ILE A 69 -0.77 -3.97 15.02
C ILE A 69 0.20 -3.54 13.93
N ILE A 70 0.74 -2.32 14.00
CA ILE A 70 1.74 -1.80 13.05
C ILE A 70 2.98 -2.68 13.05
N PHE A 71 3.44 -3.09 14.23
CA PHE A 71 4.55 -4.03 14.36
C PHE A 71 4.24 -5.33 13.61
N ALA A 72 3.12 -6.01 13.92
CA ALA A 72 2.74 -7.26 13.27
C ALA A 72 2.59 -7.11 11.75
N TYR A 73 2.03 -5.99 11.29
CA TYR A 73 1.88 -5.68 9.87
C TYR A 73 3.23 -5.47 9.18
N ASN A 74 4.16 -4.76 9.83
CA ASN A 74 5.47 -4.44 9.27
C ASN A 74 6.45 -5.61 9.28
N THR A 75 6.29 -6.56 10.21
CA THR A 75 7.18 -7.72 10.32
C THR A 75 6.60 -9.00 9.70
N GLY A 76 5.29 -9.05 9.45
CA GLY A 76 4.64 -10.18 8.78
C GLY A 76 4.98 -10.24 7.29
N ILE A 77 5.15 -11.45 6.74
CA ILE A 77 5.39 -11.66 5.31
C ILE A 77 4.09 -11.44 4.54
N HIS A 78 4.14 -10.59 3.51
CA HIS A 78 2.99 -10.34 2.65
C HIS A 78 3.01 -11.27 1.44
N ALA A 79 1.87 -11.88 1.11
CA ALA A 79 1.79 -12.85 0.03
C ALA A 79 2.18 -12.28 -1.34
N THR A 80 1.89 -11.00 -1.61
CA THR A 80 2.18 -10.39 -2.91
C THR A 80 3.66 -10.16 -3.14
N THR A 81 4.38 -9.69 -2.12
CA THR A 81 5.81 -9.37 -2.21
C THR A 81 6.69 -10.55 -1.83
N GLN A 82 6.18 -11.51 -1.04
CA GLN A 82 6.94 -12.57 -0.36
C GLN A 82 7.96 -12.04 0.67
N TYR A 83 7.84 -10.77 1.04
CA TYR A 83 8.67 -10.11 2.05
C TYR A 83 7.79 -9.28 2.98
N SER A 84 8.28 -9.03 4.19
CA SER A 84 7.66 -8.06 5.10
C SER A 84 7.96 -6.62 4.67
N PRO A 85 7.08 -5.66 4.99
CA PRO A 85 7.35 -4.23 4.77
C PRO A 85 8.68 -3.77 5.39
N TYR A 86 9.04 -4.29 6.57
CA TYR A 86 10.31 -3.99 7.22
C TYR A 86 11.51 -4.40 6.37
N GLN A 87 11.50 -5.62 5.83
CA GLN A 87 12.59 -6.10 4.96
C GLN A 87 12.71 -5.27 3.68
N LEU A 88 11.58 -4.87 3.09
CA LEU A 88 11.58 -4.01 1.90
C LEU A 88 12.23 -2.65 2.16
N GLN A 89 12.01 -2.09 3.35
CA GLN A 89 12.53 -0.79 3.76
C GLN A 89 14.00 -0.85 4.20
N PHE A 90 14.38 -1.86 4.99
CA PHE A 90 15.68 -1.90 5.67
C PHE A 90 16.66 -2.94 5.13
N GLY A 91 16.24 -3.78 4.19
CA GLY A 91 17.08 -4.79 3.56
C GLY A 91 17.47 -5.97 4.47
N ARG A 92 16.86 -6.10 5.65
CA ARG A 92 17.16 -7.15 6.62
C ARG A 92 15.91 -7.56 7.40
N GLU A 93 15.98 -8.70 8.06
CA GLU A 93 14.94 -9.13 8.99
C GLU A 93 14.85 -8.19 10.21
N PRO A 94 13.63 -7.99 10.75
CA PRO A 94 13.46 -7.34 12.04
C PRO A 94 14.15 -8.17 13.13
N ARG A 95 14.77 -7.49 14.10
CA ARG A 95 15.30 -8.15 15.29
C ARG A 95 14.28 -8.00 16.41
N LEU A 96 13.80 -9.11 16.92
CA LEU A 96 12.81 -9.18 17.98
C LEU A 96 13.50 -9.36 19.33
N PRO A 97 12.88 -8.90 20.44
CA PRO A 97 13.43 -9.13 21.77
C PRO A 97 13.63 -10.61 22.13
N THR A 98 12.87 -11.50 21.48
CA THR A 98 12.95 -12.96 21.63
C THR A 98 14.05 -13.61 20.80
N ASP A 99 14.65 -12.89 19.85
CA ASP A 99 15.69 -13.45 18.99
C ASP A 99 16.97 -13.68 19.80
N GLU A 100 17.67 -14.76 19.48
CA GLU A 100 18.99 -14.99 20.06
C GLU A 100 19.95 -13.84 19.68
N PRO A 101 20.85 -13.42 20.60
CA PRO A 101 21.83 -12.41 20.30
C PRO A 101 22.67 -12.87 19.11
N SER A 102 22.55 -12.13 18.00
CA SER A 102 23.27 -12.43 16.77
C SER A 102 24.77 -12.55 17.05
N THR A 103 25.42 -13.54 16.44
CA THR A 103 26.88 -13.58 16.37
C THR A 103 27.39 -12.23 15.87
N SER A 104 28.39 -11.68 16.54
CA SER A 104 28.99 -10.40 16.15
C SER A 104 29.50 -10.51 14.71
N PHE A 105 28.84 -9.82 13.78
CA PHE A 105 29.30 -9.71 12.41
C PHE A 105 30.63 -8.94 12.41
N ILE A 106 31.70 -9.61 11.99
CA ILE A 106 33.00 -8.95 11.82
C ILE A 106 33.05 -8.37 10.41
N PHE A 107 33.07 -7.04 10.33
CA PHE A 107 33.24 -6.34 9.08
C PHE A 107 34.70 -5.92 8.90
N ASN A 108 35.31 -6.34 7.78
CA ASN A 108 36.70 -6.00 7.46
C ASN A 108 36.88 -4.52 7.05
N LYS A 109 35.78 -3.79 6.87
CA LYS A 109 35.75 -2.36 6.52
C LYS A 109 34.77 -1.64 7.44
N PRO A 110 35.08 -0.40 7.91
CA PRO A 110 34.16 0.39 8.73
C PRO A 110 32.77 0.58 8.11
N ILE A 111 32.67 0.66 6.78
CA ILE A 111 31.41 0.86 6.03
C ILE A 111 30.76 -0.46 5.55
N GLY A 112 31.39 -1.61 5.82
CA GLY A 112 31.00 -2.90 5.23
C GLY A 112 29.57 -3.33 5.56
N TYR A 113 29.07 -2.98 6.75
CA TYR A 113 27.69 -3.24 7.16
C TYR A 113 26.70 -2.50 6.25
N TYR A 114 26.95 -1.22 6.00
CA TYR A 114 26.06 -0.38 5.20
C TYR A 114 26.04 -0.82 3.73
N ASP A 115 27.19 -1.20 3.17
CA ASP A 115 27.26 -1.74 1.80
C ASP A 115 26.46 -3.04 1.68
N GLN A 116 26.54 -3.92 2.68
CA GLN A 116 25.72 -5.13 2.72
C GLN A 116 24.23 -4.81 2.79
N LEU A 117 23.82 -3.86 3.64
CA LEU A 117 22.42 -3.44 3.75
C LEU A 117 21.90 -2.85 2.43
N LYS A 118 22.67 -1.98 1.78
CA LYS A 118 22.31 -1.44 0.47
C LYS A 118 22.12 -2.53 -0.57
N LYS A 119 23.06 -3.48 -0.62
CA LYS A 119 23.02 -4.59 -1.58
C LYS A 119 21.80 -5.49 -1.34
N SER A 120 21.55 -5.86 -0.10
CA SER A 120 20.39 -6.69 0.28
C SER A 120 19.06 -5.98 0.03
N SER A 121 18.94 -4.70 0.41
CA SER A 121 17.77 -3.88 0.13
C SER A 121 17.43 -3.84 -1.36
N LEU A 122 18.43 -3.63 -2.22
CA LEU A 122 18.23 -3.60 -3.68
C LEU A 122 17.75 -4.95 -4.23
N ILE A 123 18.33 -6.06 -3.75
CA ILE A 123 17.96 -7.42 -4.17
C ILE A 123 16.51 -7.70 -3.78
N ILE A 124 16.16 -7.48 -2.51
CA ILE A 124 14.83 -7.74 -1.96
C ILE A 124 13.77 -6.91 -2.71
N GLN A 125 14.03 -5.62 -2.94
CA GLN A 125 13.09 -4.74 -3.67
C GLN A 125 12.88 -5.19 -5.11
N ARG A 126 13.94 -5.58 -5.83
CA ARG A 126 13.83 -6.09 -7.20
C ARG A 126 13.02 -7.38 -7.26
N GLN A 127 13.23 -8.30 -6.31
CA GLN A 127 12.47 -9.55 -6.23
C GLN A 127 10.99 -9.28 -5.94
N ALA A 128 10.70 -8.43 -4.96
CA ALA A 128 9.34 -8.03 -4.62
C ALA A 128 8.61 -7.36 -5.81
N HIS A 129 9.30 -6.47 -6.53
CA HIS A 129 8.78 -5.85 -7.74
C HIS A 129 8.42 -6.89 -8.80
N GLY A 130 9.29 -7.87 -9.02
CA GLY A 130 9.01 -9.01 -9.91
C GLY A 130 7.77 -9.81 -9.48
N HIS A 131 7.61 -10.08 -8.19
CA HIS A 131 6.45 -10.80 -7.65
C HIS A 131 5.14 -10.03 -7.84
N ILE A 132 5.15 -8.71 -7.62
CA ILE A 132 3.97 -7.87 -7.84
C ILE A 132 3.56 -7.89 -9.31
N ILE A 133 4.49 -7.66 -10.23
CA ILE A 133 4.20 -7.66 -11.68
C ILE A 133 3.67 -9.01 -12.14
N TYR A 134 4.25 -10.11 -11.67
CA TYR A 134 3.80 -11.45 -12.03
C TYR A 134 2.36 -11.72 -11.59
N ARG A 135 1.97 -11.26 -10.40
CA ARG A 135 0.60 -11.43 -9.86
C ARG A 135 -0.45 -10.48 -10.44
N GLN A 136 -0.03 -9.40 -11.09
CA GLN A 136 -0.93 -8.44 -11.73
C GLN A 136 -1.35 -8.85 -13.15
N ARG A 137 -0.76 -9.92 -13.71
CA ARG A 137 -1.14 -10.51 -15.00
C ARG A 137 -2.17 -11.61 -14.83
#